data_AF-A0A956K8U7-F1
#
_entry.id   AF-A0A956K8U7-F1
#
_cell.length_a   1.000
_cell.length_b   1.000
_cell.length_c   1.000
_cell.angle_alpha   90.00
_cell.angle_beta   90.00
_cell.angle_gamma   90.00
#
_symmetry.space_group_name_H-M   'P 1'
#
loop_
_entity.id
_entity.type
_entity.pdbx_description
1 polymer ?
#
loop_
_entity_poly.entity_id
_entity_poly.type
_entity_poly.pdbx_seq_one_letter_code
_entity_poly.pdbx_strand_id
1 'polypeptide(L)'
;MELEQLEALVLTADPQQRQAALAQLIPGTEDYYHYSCLEHLHRGELEACEPLLRAWVERHGETARVQLIRDRRAVLAFGSDERSSREHIRRRLDLRFDHQREIDTAPHELPSRLDQALIGREPFRRDAFAHHHNLDGFRDRALPWLAETTLNLPRLRALLERLSRPDVPDVIALILRELDDRQSGGFGKLAIHGLLTKDQLDALAAARPALATHPRFVEVYLERLLPGPDVDLDGDLDARAAHLAALEAYVEPLPPTFNSLKAHVLYHRLELGRR
;
A
#
# COMPACT_ATOMS: atom_id res chain seq x y z
N MET A 1 -15.31 27.17 -48.56
CA MET A 1 -14.10 27.93 -48.97
C MET A 1 -12.98 26.97 -49.34
N GLU A 2 -12.22 27.31 -50.38
CA GLU A 2 -11.03 26.53 -50.82
C GLU A 2 -9.85 26.75 -49.85
N LEU A 3 -8.97 25.74 -49.71
CA LEU A 3 -7.82 25.79 -48.79
C LEU A 3 -6.89 26.98 -49.09
N GLU A 4 -6.63 27.26 -50.37
CA GLU A 4 -5.79 28.38 -50.80
C GLU A 4 -6.35 29.75 -50.36
N GLN A 5 -7.68 29.90 -50.36
CA GLN A 5 -8.35 31.13 -49.91
C GLN A 5 -8.26 31.31 -48.39
N LEU A 6 -8.37 30.20 -47.64
CA LEU A 6 -8.19 30.18 -46.19
C LEU A 6 -6.76 30.55 -45.82
N GLU A 7 -5.76 29.96 -46.48
CA GLU A 7 -4.35 30.23 -46.25
C GLU A 7 -4.04 31.71 -46.53
N ALA A 8 -4.55 32.26 -47.63
CA ALA A 8 -4.39 33.68 -47.94
C ALA A 8 -5.01 34.60 -46.88
N LEU A 9 -6.13 34.23 -46.26
CA LEU A 9 -6.78 35.02 -45.20
C LEU A 9 -6.06 34.92 -43.85
N VAL A 10 -5.51 33.75 -43.52
CA VAL A 10 -4.93 33.46 -42.19
C VAL A 10 -3.44 33.80 -42.12
N LEU A 11 -2.67 33.53 -43.18
CA LEU A 11 -1.20 33.65 -43.16
C LEU A 11 -0.70 35.04 -43.56
N THR A 12 -1.54 35.88 -44.17
CA THR A 12 -1.14 37.23 -44.56
C THR A 12 -1.20 38.20 -43.37
N ALA A 13 -0.10 38.90 -43.12
CA ALA A 13 -0.03 39.99 -42.15
C ALA A 13 -0.47 41.35 -42.74
N ASP A 14 -0.52 41.47 -44.07
CA ASP A 14 -0.87 42.68 -44.80
C ASP A 14 -2.40 42.84 -44.96
N PRO A 15 -3.01 43.91 -44.41
CA PRO A 15 -4.44 44.17 -44.56
C PRO A 15 -4.92 44.30 -46.02
N GLN A 16 -4.07 44.77 -46.94
CA GLN A 16 -4.44 44.92 -48.36
C GLN A 16 -4.57 43.56 -49.05
N GLN A 17 -3.66 42.63 -48.75
CA GLN A 17 -3.70 41.26 -49.27
C GLN A 17 -4.89 40.49 -48.70
N ARG A 18 -5.21 40.70 -47.42
CA ARG A 18 -6.40 40.11 -46.81
C ARG A 18 -7.69 40.65 -47.44
N GLN A 19 -7.75 41.95 -47.76
CA GLN A 19 -8.88 42.53 -48.49
C GLN A 19 -9.05 41.92 -49.89
N ALA A 20 -7.94 41.70 -50.61
CA ALA A 20 -7.96 41.05 -51.91
C ALA A 20 -8.45 39.59 -51.82
N ALA A 21 -8.05 38.84 -50.78
CA ALA A 21 -8.54 37.49 -50.52
C ALA A 21 -10.03 37.47 -50.12
N LEU A 22 -10.50 38.43 -49.31
CA LEU A 22 -11.93 38.59 -48.99
C LEU A 22 -12.78 38.84 -50.23
N ALA A 23 -12.27 39.60 -51.20
CA ALA A 23 -12.99 39.89 -52.45
C ALA A 23 -13.20 38.64 -53.34
N GLN A 24 -12.44 37.56 -53.12
CA GLN A 24 -12.61 36.29 -53.80
C GLN A 24 -13.71 35.41 -53.15
N LEU A 25 -14.16 35.75 -51.94
CA LEU A 25 -15.25 35.04 -51.28
C LEU A 25 -16.60 35.43 -51.91
N ILE A 26 -17.47 34.43 -52.09
CA ILE A 26 -18.79 34.64 -52.69
C ILE A 26 -19.66 35.46 -51.73
N PRO A 27 -20.12 36.67 -52.12
CA PRO A 27 -20.93 37.52 -51.25
C PRO A 27 -22.18 36.82 -50.75
N GLY A 28 -22.42 36.93 -49.45
CA GLY A 28 -23.59 36.35 -48.80
C GLY A 28 -23.48 34.88 -48.41
N THR A 29 -22.33 34.24 -48.61
CA THR A 29 -22.01 32.95 -47.98
C THR A 29 -21.63 33.13 -46.51
N GLU A 30 -21.72 32.05 -45.71
CA GLU A 30 -21.28 32.09 -44.31
C GLU A 30 -19.78 32.41 -44.18
N ASP A 31 -18.94 31.89 -45.08
CA ASP A 31 -17.50 32.19 -45.12
C ASP A 31 -17.26 33.69 -45.37
N TYR A 32 -17.96 34.29 -46.34
CA TYR A 32 -17.88 35.73 -46.61
C TYR A 32 -18.20 36.57 -45.38
N TYR A 33 -19.33 36.29 -44.71
CA TYR A 33 -19.72 37.06 -43.52
C TYR A 33 -18.75 36.87 -42.36
N HIS A 34 -18.32 35.62 -42.10
CA HIS A 34 -17.40 35.32 -41.01
C HIS A 34 -16.07 36.05 -41.15
N TYR A 35 -15.41 35.94 -42.30
CA TYR A 35 -14.09 36.55 -42.51
C TYR A 35 -14.16 38.06 -42.68
N SER A 36 -15.23 38.60 -43.26
CA SER A 36 -15.43 40.06 -43.35
C SER A 36 -15.63 40.67 -41.96
N CYS A 37 -16.46 40.05 -41.11
CA CYS A 37 -16.63 40.48 -39.73
C CYS A 37 -15.32 40.37 -38.94
N LEU A 38 -14.61 39.26 -39.09
CA LEU A 38 -13.33 39.05 -38.40
C LEU A 38 -12.31 40.12 -38.75
N GLU A 39 -12.25 40.54 -40.02
CA GLU A 39 -11.32 41.59 -40.43
C GLU A 39 -11.66 42.96 -39.84
N HIS A 40 -12.95 43.33 -39.81
CA HIS A 40 -13.37 44.55 -39.12
C HIS A 40 -13.01 44.51 -37.62
N LEU A 41 -13.18 43.35 -36.97
CA LEU A 41 -12.77 43.18 -35.57
C LEU A 41 -11.26 43.32 -35.38
N HIS A 42 -10.43 42.78 -36.28
CA HIS A 42 -8.96 42.94 -36.22
C HIS A 42 -8.53 44.41 -36.36
N ARG A 43 -9.26 45.21 -37.14
CA ARG A 43 -9.02 46.64 -37.32
C ARG A 43 -9.61 47.50 -36.20
N GLY A 44 -10.36 46.92 -35.27
CA GLY A 44 -11.06 47.63 -34.21
C GLY A 44 -12.33 48.37 -34.69
N GLU A 45 -12.81 48.08 -35.89
CA GLU A 45 -13.98 48.69 -36.52
C GLU A 45 -15.28 47.98 -36.07
N LEU A 46 -15.54 48.00 -34.76
CA LEU A 46 -16.60 47.20 -34.13
C LEU A 46 -18.01 47.54 -34.66
N GLU A 47 -18.23 48.81 -35.03
CA GLU A 47 -19.51 49.30 -35.59
C GLU A 47 -19.71 48.86 -37.03
N ALA A 48 -18.63 48.73 -37.82
CA ALA A 48 -18.71 48.26 -39.21
C ALA A 48 -19.09 46.77 -39.29
N CYS A 49 -18.83 46.01 -38.22
CA CYS A 49 -19.19 44.59 -38.11
C CYS A 49 -20.72 44.37 -37.90
N GLU A 50 -21.42 45.31 -37.29
CA GLU A 50 -22.83 45.17 -36.90
C GLU A 50 -23.81 44.97 -38.09
N PRO A 51 -23.76 45.77 -39.18
CA PRO A 51 -24.64 45.55 -40.33
C PRO A 51 -24.37 44.20 -41.03
N LEU A 52 -23.10 43.77 -41.07
CA LEU A 52 -22.73 42.46 -41.63
C LEU A 52 -23.24 41.31 -40.78
N LEU A 53 -23.12 41.41 -39.45
CA LEU A 53 -23.68 40.43 -38.51
C LEU A 53 -25.20 40.31 -38.65
N ARG A 54 -25.91 41.43 -38.79
CA ARG A 54 -27.36 41.42 -38.99
C ARG A 54 -27.75 40.72 -40.28
N ALA A 55 -27.13 41.10 -41.40
CA ALA A 55 -27.37 40.48 -42.70
C ALA A 55 -27.00 38.99 -42.72
N TRP A 56 -25.96 38.60 -41.97
CA TRP A 56 -25.56 37.21 -41.80
C TRP A 56 -26.63 36.40 -41.06
N VAL A 57 -27.10 36.90 -39.91
CA VAL A 57 -28.13 36.23 -39.10
C VAL A 57 -29.46 36.15 -39.83
N GLU A 58 -29.85 37.19 -40.55
CA GLU A 58 -31.07 37.18 -41.38
C GLU A 58 -31.03 36.09 -42.46
N ARG A 59 -29.85 35.79 -43.02
CA ARG A 59 -29.69 34.85 -44.12
C ARG A 59 -29.41 33.42 -43.69
N HIS A 60 -28.59 33.24 -42.65
CA HIS A 60 -28.06 31.92 -42.23
C HIS A 60 -28.47 31.55 -40.80
N GLY A 61 -29.18 32.43 -40.09
CA GLY A 61 -29.58 32.20 -38.70
C GLY A 61 -28.45 32.34 -37.69
N GLU A 62 -28.73 31.91 -36.46
CA GLU A 62 -27.78 31.92 -35.36
C GLU A 62 -26.86 30.68 -35.42
N THR A 63 -25.70 30.81 -36.07
CA THR A 63 -24.71 29.72 -36.16
C THR A 63 -23.63 29.82 -35.08
N ALA A 64 -22.86 28.74 -34.89
CA ALA A 64 -21.72 28.76 -33.97
C ALA A 64 -20.67 29.83 -34.36
N ARG A 65 -20.53 30.11 -35.66
CA ARG A 65 -19.61 31.14 -36.15
C ARG A 65 -20.13 32.56 -35.91
N VAL A 66 -21.44 32.78 -35.98
CA VAL A 66 -22.07 34.05 -35.55
C VAL A 66 -21.78 34.28 -34.07
N GLN A 67 -22.00 33.25 -33.23
CA GLN A 67 -21.70 33.34 -31.80
C GLN A 67 -20.24 33.67 -31.54
N LEU A 68 -19.31 33.01 -32.23
CA LEU A 68 -17.88 33.30 -32.11
C LEU A 68 -17.53 34.76 -32.39
N ILE A 69 -18.12 35.35 -33.44
CA ILE A 69 -17.89 36.76 -33.77
C ILE A 69 -18.53 37.69 -32.73
N ARG A 70 -19.72 37.38 -32.23
CA ARG A 70 -20.36 38.14 -31.14
C ARG A 70 -19.56 38.08 -29.83
N ASP A 71 -19.07 36.90 -29.46
CA ASP A 71 -18.19 36.69 -28.31
C ASP A 71 -16.91 37.53 -28.44
N ARG A 72 -16.25 37.49 -29.61
CA ARG A 72 -15.05 38.30 -29.89
C ARG A 72 -15.35 39.80 -29.84
N ARG A 73 -16.44 40.26 -30.46
CA ARG A 73 -16.86 41.66 -30.42
C ARG A 73 -17.11 42.12 -28.99
N ALA A 74 -17.81 41.33 -28.18
CA ALA A 74 -18.07 41.67 -26.78
C ALA A 74 -16.77 41.81 -25.97
N VAL A 75 -15.79 40.93 -26.17
CA VAL A 75 -14.48 41.04 -25.51
C VAL A 75 -13.72 42.29 -25.97
N LEU A 76 -13.70 42.58 -27.28
CA LEU A 76 -13.01 43.75 -27.82
C LEU A 76 -13.68 45.08 -27.41
N ALA A 77 -15.01 45.09 -27.30
CA ALA A 77 -15.79 46.25 -26.86
C ALA A 77 -15.70 46.50 -25.35
N PHE A 78 -15.05 45.62 -24.57
CA PHE A 78 -15.05 45.72 -23.10
C PHE A 78 -14.53 47.06 -22.57
N GLY A 79 -13.52 47.64 -23.22
CA GLY A 79 -12.97 48.94 -22.84
C GLY A 79 -13.88 50.14 -23.15
N SER A 80 -14.78 50.02 -24.13
CA SER A 80 -15.68 51.10 -24.58
C SER A 80 -17.12 50.95 -24.06
N ASP A 81 -17.60 49.72 -23.86
CA ASP A 81 -18.93 49.39 -23.33
C ASP A 81 -18.86 48.18 -22.38
N GLU A 82 -18.26 48.43 -21.21
CA GLU A 82 -18.06 47.43 -20.16
C GLU A 82 -19.38 46.75 -19.74
N ARG A 83 -20.48 47.49 -19.68
CA ARG A 83 -21.76 46.99 -19.18
C ARG A 83 -22.35 45.94 -20.11
N SER A 84 -22.41 46.25 -21.41
CA SER A 84 -22.94 45.31 -22.41
C SER A 84 -22.03 44.09 -22.54
N SER A 85 -20.71 44.29 -22.56
CA SER A 85 -19.73 43.20 -22.63
C SER A 85 -19.81 42.26 -21.42
N ARG A 86 -19.90 42.79 -20.20
CA ARG A 86 -20.07 41.97 -18.98
C ARG A 86 -21.36 41.18 -19.00
N GLU A 87 -22.45 41.79 -19.45
CA GLU A 87 -23.73 41.10 -19.54
C GLU A 87 -23.70 39.97 -20.56
N HIS A 88 -23.06 40.20 -21.72
CA HIS A 88 -22.84 39.17 -22.73
C HIS A 88 -22.02 38.01 -22.17
N ILE A 89 -20.87 38.29 -21.53
CA ILE A 89 -20.00 37.27 -20.92
C ILE A 89 -20.74 36.50 -19.81
N ARG A 90 -21.47 37.19 -18.94
CA ARG A 90 -22.26 36.59 -17.86
C ARG A 90 -23.26 35.57 -18.39
N ARG A 91 -24.02 35.94 -19.43
CA ARG A 91 -24.98 35.02 -20.08
C ARG A 91 -24.28 33.89 -20.81
N ARG A 92 -23.19 34.19 -21.53
CA ARG A 92 -22.45 33.23 -22.35
C ARG A 92 -21.84 32.09 -21.54
N LEU A 93 -21.43 32.39 -20.31
CA LEU A 93 -20.77 31.47 -19.38
C LEU A 93 -21.69 30.96 -18.25
N ASP A 94 -22.98 31.32 -18.25
CA ASP A 94 -23.94 31.03 -17.18
C ASP A 94 -23.39 31.35 -15.77
N LEU A 95 -22.75 32.51 -15.61
CA LEU A 95 -22.16 32.91 -14.33
C LEU A 95 -23.25 33.36 -13.35
N ARG A 96 -23.43 32.56 -12.30
CA ARG A 96 -24.34 32.87 -11.18
C ARG A 96 -23.55 33.34 -9.98
N PHE A 97 -23.94 34.52 -9.47
CA PHE A 97 -23.32 35.16 -8.32
C PHE A 97 -24.25 35.09 -7.09
N ASP A 98 -24.99 33.99 -6.97
CA ASP A 98 -26.03 33.72 -5.96
C ASP A 98 -25.53 32.88 -4.78
N HIS A 99 -24.20 32.72 -4.64
CA HIS A 99 -23.60 32.00 -3.52
C HIS A 99 -23.91 32.71 -2.20
N GLN A 100 -24.52 31.98 -1.27
CA GLN A 100 -24.80 32.45 0.08
C GLN A 100 -24.14 31.53 1.10
N ARG A 101 -23.95 32.05 2.33
CA ARG A 101 -23.43 31.27 3.44
C ARG A 101 -24.48 30.23 3.86
N GLU A 102 -24.13 28.95 3.77
CA GLU A 102 -24.91 27.89 4.42
C GLU A 102 -24.73 28.01 5.93
N ILE A 103 -25.81 28.32 6.64
CA ILE A 103 -25.84 28.35 8.11
C ILE A 103 -26.57 27.10 8.55
N ASP A 104 -25.82 26.08 8.95
CA ASP A 104 -26.38 24.84 9.47
C ASP A 104 -26.91 25.10 10.90
N THR A 105 -28.24 25.14 11.06
CA THR A 105 -28.89 25.46 12.34
C THR A 105 -29.16 24.23 13.20
N ALA A 106 -28.75 23.03 12.77
CA ALA A 106 -28.92 21.81 13.54
C ALA A 106 -27.78 21.64 14.57
N PRO A 107 -28.07 21.56 15.89
CA PRO A 107 -27.06 21.17 16.86
C PRO A 107 -26.67 19.70 16.62
N HIS A 108 -25.44 19.46 16.17
CA HIS A 108 -24.88 18.10 16.09
C HIS A 108 -24.46 17.61 17.47
N GLU A 109 -25.19 16.65 18.03
CA GLU A 109 -24.81 15.91 19.25
C GLU A 109 -23.71 14.86 18.96
N LEU A 110 -22.62 15.28 18.33
CA LEU A 110 -21.47 14.40 18.13
C LEU A 110 -20.48 14.56 19.30
N PRO A 111 -19.87 13.46 19.79
CA PRO A 111 -18.84 13.54 20.80
C PRO A 111 -17.69 14.43 20.35
N SER A 112 -17.40 15.49 21.09
CA SER A 112 -16.25 16.37 20.85
C SER A 112 -14.96 15.85 21.46
N ARG A 113 -15.03 14.71 22.18
CA ARG A 113 -13.90 14.07 22.85
C ARG A 113 -13.97 12.56 22.69
N LEU A 114 -12.81 11.96 22.53
CA LEU A 114 -12.63 10.53 22.47
C LEU A 114 -12.60 9.94 23.88
N ASP A 115 -13.46 8.95 24.15
CA ASP A 115 -13.43 8.24 25.42
C ASP A 115 -12.18 7.36 25.51
N GLN A 116 -11.24 7.79 26.35
CA GLN A 116 -9.97 7.08 26.57
C GLN A 116 -10.18 5.72 27.25
N ALA A 117 -11.32 5.48 27.92
CA ALA A 117 -11.64 4.18 28.49
C ALA A 117 -11.87 3.11 27.41
N LEU A 118 -12.22 3.51 26.18
CA LEU A 118 -12.38 2.60 25.04
C LEU A 118 -11.07 2.32 24.31
N ILE A 119 -10.07 3.19 24.49
CA ILE A 119 -8.79 3.11 23.78
C ILE A 119 -7.71 2.65 24.74
N GLY A 120 -7.50 1.35 24.75
CA GLY A 120 -6.47 0.74 25.58
C GLY A 120 -6.23 -0.70 25.20
N ARG A 121 -5.14 -1.25 25.74
CA ARG A 121 -4.75 -2.65 25.49
C ARG A 121 -5.83 -3.62 25.96
N GLU A 122 -6.40 -3.40 27.14
CA GLU A 122 -7.40 -4.29 27.71
C GLU A 122 -8.75 -4.25 26.94
N PRO A 123 -9.33 -3.06 26.63
CA PRO A 123 -10.49 -2.97 25.75
C PRO A 123 -10.27 -3.66 24.39
N PHE A 124 -9.13 -3.41 23.73
CA PHE A 124 -8.82 -4.02 22.44
C PHE A 124 -8.57 -5.53 22.54
N ARG A 125 -7.98 -6.01 23.64
CA ARG A 125 -7.83 -7.46 23.89
C ARG A 125 -9.17 -8.13 24.01
N ARG A 126 -10.06 -7.57 24.83
CA ARG A 126 -11.41 -8.09 25.04
C ARG A 126 -12.18 -8.12 23.72
N ASP A 127 -12.10 -7.04 22.95
CA ASP A 127 -12.73 -6.94 21.63
C ASP A 127 -12.18 -7.98 20.65
N ALA A 128 -10.86 -8.10 20.52
CA ALA A 128 -10.23 -9.10 19.67
C ALA A 128 -10.62 -10.53 20.07
N PHE A 129 -10.67 -10.83 21.37
CA PHE A 129 -11.09 -12.14 21.87
C PHE A 129 -12.59 -12.41 21.77
N ALA A 130 -13.43 -11.38 21.62
CA ALA A 130 -14.85 -11.53 21.34
C ALA A 130 -15.11 -11.91 19.88
N HIS A 131 -14.30 -11.38 18.95
CA HIS A 131 -14.44 -11.62 17.51
C HIS A 131 -13.63 -12.82 17.01
N HIS A 132 -12.56 -13.21 17.72
CA HIS A 132 -11.65 -14.27 17.29
C HIS A 132 -11.46 -15.35 18.37
N HIS A 133 -11.54 -16.61 17.95
CA HIS A 133 -11.29 -17.78 18.80
C HIS A 133 -9.78 -18.03 18.99
N ASN A 134 -8.95 -17.54 18.06
CA ASN A 134 -7.49 -17.63 18.04
C ASN A 134 -6.85 -16.24 18.28
N LEU A 135 -5.65 -16.00 17.73
CA LEU A 135 -4.92 -14.74 17.86
C LEU A 135 -4.96 -13.84 16.62
N ASP A 136 -5.85 -14.08 15.65
CA ASP A 136 -5.87 -13.34 14.37
C ASP A 136 -6.16 -11.84 14.54
N GLY A 137 -6.86 -11.46 15.61
CA GLY A 137 -7.07 -10.06 16.00
C GLY A 137 -5.82 -9.34 16.53
N PHE A 138 -4.68 -10.05 16.65
CA PHE A 138 -3.43 -9.51 17.18
C PHE A 138 -2.32 -9.55 16.13
N ARG A 139 -1.44 -8.53 16.17
CA ARG A 139 -0.17 -8.51 15.44
C ARG A 139 0.92 -9.19 16.24
N ASP A 140 1.99 -9.66 15.58
CA ASP A 140 3.07 -10.42 16.23
C ASP A 140 3.78 -9.66 17.35
N ARG A 141 3.81 -8.32 17.27
CA ARG A 141 4.32 -7.44 18.35
C ARG A 141 3.60 -7.62 19.69
N ALA A 142 2.39 -8.16 19.70
CA ALA A 142 1.62 -8.40 20.92
C ALA A 142 1.91 -9.77 21.55
N LEU A 143 2.60 -10.68 20.86
CA LEU A 143 2.80 -12.06 21.32
C LEU A 143 3.57 -12.15 22.66
N PRO A 144 4.68 -11.40 22.90
CA PRO A 144 5.37 -11.47 24.19
C PRO A 144 4.45 -11.09 25.35
N TRP A 145 3.63 -10.06 25.17
CA TRP A 145 2.66 -9.64 26.17
C TRP A 145 1.51 -10.63 26.35
N LEU A 146 1.03 -11.25 25.26
CA LEU A 146 0.00 -12.29 25.34
C LEU A 146 0.50 -13.53 26.09
N ALA A 147 1.80 -13.84 26.00
CA ALA A 147 2.41 -14.96 26.70
C ALA A 147 2.39 -14.80 28.22
N GLU A 148 2.42 -13.56 28.72
CA GLU A 148 2.29 -13.24 30.16
C GLU A 148 0.84 -13.40 30.67
N THR A 149 -0.11 -13.72 29.80
CA THR A 149 -1.53 -13.82 30.13
C THR A 149 -2.04 -15.25 30.08
N THR A 150 -3.13 -15.53 30.80
CA THR A 150 -3.76 -16.84 30.78
C THR A 150 -4.52 -17.06 29.47
N LEU A 151 -3.89 -17.77 28.54
CA LEU A 151 -4.52 -18.20 27.28
C LEU A 151 -5.16 -19.59 27.41
N ASN A 152 -6.31 -19.78 26.77
CA ASN A 152 -6.88 -21.12 26.56
C ASN A 152 -6.05 -21.90 25.52
N LEU A 153 -6.28 -23.22 25.41
CA LEU A 153 -5.47 -24.10 24.56
C LEU A 153 -5.43 -23.69 23.07
N PRO A 154 -6.55 -23.35 22.41
CA PRO A 154 -6.50 -22.88 21.02
C PRO A 154 -5.66 -21.61 20.84
N ARG A 155 -5.76 -20.65 21.76
CA ARG A 155 -4.98 -19.41 21.72
C ARG A 155 -3.51 -19.64 22.07
N LEU A 156 -3.22 -20.55 22.98
CA LEU A 156 -1.86 -20.98 23.29
C LEU A 156 -1.18 -21.61 22.09
N ARG A 157 -1.88 -22.50 21.37
CA ARG A 157 -1.34 -23.11 20.15
C ARG A 157 -1.07 -22.05 19.09
N ALA A 158 -2.03 -21.15 18.84
CA ALA A 158 -1.85 -20.03 17.92
C ALA A 158 -0.71 -19.07 18.35
N LEU A 159 -0.47 -18.89 19.65
CA LEU A 159 0.69 -18.15 20.17
C LEU A 159 1.99 -18.85 19.75
N LEU A 160 2.14 -20.12 20.13
CA LEU A 160 3.35 -20.91 19.88
C LEU A 160 3.63 -21.14 18.38
N GLU A 161 2.60 -21.21 17.55
CA GLU A 161 2.72 -21.28 16.08
C GLU A 161 3.35 -20.01 15.49
N ARG A 162 3.09 -18.85 16.10
CA ARG A 162 3.52 -17.54 15.60
C ARG A 162 4.79 -17.02 16.27
N LEU A 163 5.23 -17.63 17.37
CA LEU A 163 6.47 -17.24 18.03
C LEU A 163 7.67 -17.56 17.14
N SER A 164 8.45 -16.53 16.84
CA SER A 164 9.69 -16.61 16.06
C SER A 164 10.95 -16.54 16.93
N ARG A 165 10.80 -16.40 18.25
CA ARG A 165 11.90 -16.34 19.20
C ARG A 165 11.53 -17.07 20.49
N PRO A 166 12.49 -17.80 21.11
CA PRO A 166 12.27 -18.53 22.34
C PRO A 166 12.55 -17.68 23.61
N ASP A 167 12.73 -16.37 23.49
CA ASP A 167 13.08 -15.44 24.58
C ASP A 167 11.86 -14.98 25.42
N VAL A 168 10.69 -15.55 25.14
CA VAL A 168 9.46 -15.24 25.85
C VAL A 168 9.49 -15.83 27.26
N PRO A 169 9.05 -15.09 28.29
CA PRO A 169 8.92 -15.62 29.65
C PRO A 169 8.11 -16.92 29.68
N ASP A 170 8.56 -17.88 30.49
CA ASP A 170 7.88 -19.15 30.73
C ASP A 170 7.58 -20.00 29.48
N VAL A 171 8.35 -19.83 28.39
CA VAL A 171 8.18 -20.60 27.14
C VAL A 171 8.15 -22.11 27.38
N ILE A 172 8.93 -22.62 28.33
CA ILE A 172 8.94 -24.06 28.68
C ILE A 172 7.60 -24.50 29.25
N ALA A 173 7.03 -23.73 30.19
CA ALA A 173 5.74 -24.04 30.78
C ALA A 173 4.61 -23.95 29.74
N LEU A 174 4.69 -22.99 28.82
CA LEU A 174 3.74 -22.84 27.72
C LEU A 174 3.78 -24.04 26.76
N ILE A 175 4.97 -24.50 26.38
CA ILE A 175 5.16 -25.67 25.52
C ILE A 175 4.67 -26.94 26.22
N LEU A 176 5.05 -27.16 27.49
CA LEU A 176 4.59 -28.33 28.25
C LEU A 176 3.05 -28.39 28.31
N ARG A 177 2.41 -27.25 28.58
CA ARG A 177 0.95 -27.15 28.63
C ARG A 177 0.30 -27.43 27.27
N GLU A 178 0.93 -27.04 26.16
CA GLU A 178 0.46 -27.42 24.82
C GLU A 178 0.63 -28.92 24.58
N LEU A 179 1.80 -29.49 24.92
CA LEU A 179 2.12 -30.91 24.71
C LEU A 179 1.29 -31.87 25.59
N ASP A 180 0.68 -31.38 26.66
CA ASP A 180 -0.23 -32.15 27.51
C ASP A 180 -1.64 -32.22 26.92
N ASP A 181 -1.97 -31.38 25.95
CA ASP A 181 -3.25 -31.45 25.25
C ASP A 181 -3.35 -32.67 24.34
N ARG A 182 -4.52 -33.30 24.31
CA ARG A 182 -4.78 -34.48 23.47
C ARG A 182 -4.76 -34.18 21.98
N GLN A 183 -5.01 -32.93 21.60
CA GLN A 183 -4.93 -32.49 20.21
C GLN A 183 -3.56 -31.91 19.85
N SER A 184 -2.57 -32.00 20.76
CA SER A 184 -1.21 -31.62 20.44
C SER A 184 -0.69 -32.51 19.32
N GLY A 185 -0.06 -31.89 18.33
CA GLY A 185 0.63 -32.62 17.28
C GLY A 185 1.97 -33.22 17.75
N GLY A 186 2.39 -32.94 18.99
CA GLY A 186 3.65 -33.40 19.57
C GLY A 186 4.84 -32.49 19.24
N PHE A 187 5.99 -32.84 19.84
CA PHE A 187 7.22 -32.08 19.68
C PHE A 187 7.68 -32.07 18.21
N GLY A 188 8.03 -30.88 17.72
CA GLY A 188 8.46 -30.67 16.34
C GLY A 188 7.37 -30.28 15.34
N LYS A 189 6.09 -30.24 15.72
CA LYS A 189 5.03 -29.70 14.85
C LYS A 189 5.01 -28.18 14.82
N LEU A 190 5.25 -27.55 15.96
CA LEU A 190 5.35 -26.10 16.08
C LEU A 190 6.78 -25.65 15.76
N ALA A 191 6.91 -24.55 15.01
CA ALA A 191 8.20 -24.00 14.60
C ALA A 191 9.07 -23.60 15.80
N ILE A 192 8.44 -23.13 16.88
CA ILE A 192 9.13 -22.73 18.12
C ILE A 192 9.98 -23.85 18.73
N HIS A 193 9.61 -25.11 18.55
CA HIS A 193 10.38 -26.26 19.06
C HIS A 193 11.79 -26.30 18.49
N GLY A 194 11.96 -25.96 17.21
CA GLY A 194 13.27 -25.92 16.56
C GLY A 194 14.10 -24.71 16.97
N LEU A 195 13.51 -23.69 17.59
CA LEU A 195 14.20 -22.45 17.94
C LEU A 195 14.71 -22.43 19.37
N LEU A 196 14.37 -23.44 20.19
CA LEU A 196 14.78 -23.51 21.59
C LEU A 196 16.30 -23.54 21.74
N THR A 197 16.78 -22.90 22.80
CA THR A 197 18.19 -22.95 23.23
C THR A 197 18.51 -24.29 23.88
N LYS A 198 19.81 -24.61 24.01
CA LYS A 198 20.25 -25.84 24.68
C LYS A 198 19.69 -25.94 26.11
N ASP A 199 19.85 -24.89 26.90
CA ASP A 199 19.37 -24.86 28.30
C ASP A 199 17.85 -25.05 28.39
N GLN A 200 17.10 -24.51 27.42
CA GLN A 200 15.66 -24.69 27.31
C GLN A 200 15.28 -26.13 26.95
N LEU A 201 16.03 -26.77 26.06
CA LEU A 201 15.83 -28.18 25.73
C LEU A 201 16.16 -29.08 26.93
N ASP A 202 17.25 -28.79 27.65
CA ASP A 202 17.62 -29.51 28.88
C ASP A 202 16.51 -29.40 29.94
N ALA A 203 15.97 -28.20 30.15
CA ALA A 203 14.85 -27.97 31.05
C ALA A 203 13.58 -28.74 30.61
N LEU A 204 13.31 -28.78 29.30
CA LEU A 204 12.15 -29.50 28.75
C LEU A 204 12.31 -31.03 28.91
N ALA A 205 13.52 -31.56 28.68
CA ALA A 205 13.83 -32.97 28.88
C ALA A 205 13.76 -33.37 30.35
N ALA A 206 14.20 -32.50 31.26
CA ALA A 206 14.07 -32.72 32.70
C ALA A 206 12.60 -32.76 33.15
N ALA A 207 11.75 -31.87 32.61
CA ALA A 207 10.33 -31.83 32.93
C ALA A 207 9.54 -32.99 32.31
N ARG A 208 9.91 -33.43 31.10
CA ARG A 208 9.24 -34.54 30.39
C ARG A 208 10.28 -35.48 29.76
N PRO A 209 10.79 -36.47 30.51
CA PRO A 209 11.86 -37.37 30.07
C PRO A 209 11.56 -38.15 28.79
N ALA A 210 10.28 -38.39 28.49
CA ALA A 210 9.85 -39.04 27.25
C ALA A 210 10.24 -38.26 25.98
N LEU A 211 10.49 -36.95 26.08
CA LEU A 211 10.93 -36.13 24.93
C LEU A 211 12.39 -36.38 24.57
N ALA A 212 13.24 -36.76 25.52
CA ALA A 212 14.67 -37.00 25.27
C ALA A 212 14.92 -38.13 24.27
N THR A 213 13.96 -39.04 24.10
CA THR A 213 14.04 -40.16 23.14
C THR A 213 13.25 -39.89 21.86
N HIS A 214 12.61 -38.73 21.73
CA HIS A 214 11.83 -38.37 20.53
C HIS A 214 12.78 -37.98 19.38
N PRO A 215 12.66 -38.56 18.18
CA PRO A 215 13.61 -38.32 17.08
C PRO A 215 13.81 -36.84 16.74
N ARG A 216 12.70 -36.09 16.64
CA ARG A 216 12.75 -34.66 16.35
C ARG A 216 13.36 -33.82 17.47
N PHE A 217 13.30 -34.28 18.72
CA PHE A 217 13.95 -33.60 19.84
C PHE A 217 15.47 -33.80 19.77
N VAL A 218 15.91 -35.03 19.50
CA VAL A 218 17.33 -35.36 19.30
C VAL A 218 17.93 -34.53 18.16
N GLU A 219 17.24 -34.44 17.00
CA GLU A 219 17.69 -33.62 15.88
C GLU A 219 17.93 -32.15 16.26
N VAL A 220 16.94 -31.53 16.90
CA VAL A 220 17.04 -30.12 17.33
C VAL A 220 18.15 -29.94 18.36
N TYR A 221 18.34 -30.90 19.26
CA TYR A 221 19.43 -30.85 20.24
C TYR A 221 20.81 -30.90 19.58
N LEU A 222 21.00 -31.77 18.59
CA LEU A 222 22.25 -31.87 17.82
C LEU A 222 22.56 -30.55 17.10
N GLU A 223 21.55 -29.87 16.53
CA GLU A 223 21.72 -28.55 15.92
C GLU A 223 22.20 -27.48 16.92
N ARG A 224 21.91 -27.64 18.23
CA ARG A 224 22.36 -26.74 19.30
C ARG A 224 23.74 -27.10 19.86
N LEU A 225 24.27 -28.27 19.51
CA LEU A 225 25.64 -28.68 19.84
C LEU A 225 26.66 -28.23 18.78
N LEU A 226 26.20 -27.74 17.62
CA LEU A 226 27.08 -27.12 16.64
C LEU A 226 27.75 -25.88 17.26
N PRO A 227 29.08 -25.72 17.08
CA PRO A 227 29.77 -24.51 17.46
C PRO A 227 29.20 -23.28 16.73
N GLY A 228 29.51 -22.10 17.25
CA GLY A 228 29.16 -20.85 16.59
C GLY A 228 29.77 -20.75 15.18
N PRO A 229 29.21 -19.88 14.32
CA PRO A 229 29.64 -19.76 12.92
C PRO A 229 31.10 -19.30 12.75
N ASP A 230 31.71 -18.78 13.81
CA ASP A 230 33.10 -18.30 13.80
C ASP A 230 34.14 -19.42 14.03
N VAL A 231 33.69 -20.66 14.30
CA VAL A 231 34.57 -21.81 14.57
C VAL A 231 34.75 -22.64 13.30
N ASP A 232 35.98 -22.71 12.80
CA ASP A 232 36.35 -23.52 11.65
C ASP A 232 36.58 -24.98 12.04
N LEU A 233 35.55 -25.81 11.85
CA LEU A 233 35.63 -27.26 12.13
C LEU A 233 36.49 -28.04 11.12
N ASP A 234 36.80 -27.47 9.95
CA ASP A 234 37.59 -28.17 8.93
C ASP A 234 39.09 -27.94 9.13
N GLY A 235 39.48 -26.71 9.51
CA GLY A 235 40.86 -26.32 9.77
C GLY A 235 41.34 -26.54 11.21
N ASP A 236 40.47 -26.42 12.22
CA ASP A 236 40.82 -26.55 13.63
C ASP A 236 40.46 -27.96 14.16
N LEU A 237 41.49 -28.80 14.28
CA LEU A 237 41.35 -30.18 14.78
C LEU A 237 40.91 -30.24 16.25
N ASP A 238 41.33 -29.29 17.07
CA ASP A 238 40.97 -29.25 18.50
C ASP A 238 39.49 -28.86 18.65
N ALA A 239 39.03 -27.86 17.87
CA ALA A 239 37.61 -27.50 17.83
C ALA A 239 36.73 -28.65 17.32
N ARG A 240 37.19 -29.36 16.27
CA ARG A 240 36.50 -30.55 15.76
C ARG A 240 36.46 -31.69 16.77
N ALA A 241 37.55 -31.94 17.49
CA ALA A 241 37.60 -32.93 18.56
C ALA A 241 36.60 -32.58 19.68
N ALA A 242 36.56 -31.31 20.11
CA ALA A 242 35.66 -30.85 21.15
C ALA A 242 34.18 -30.99 20.73
N HIS A 243 33.83 -30.63 19.50
CA HIS A 243 32.48 -30.81 18.97
C HIS A 243 32.06 -32.29 18.93
N LEU A 244 32.92 -33.17 18.39
CA LEU A 244 32.65 -34.60 18.36
C LEU A 244 32.57 -35.23 19.76
N ALA A 245 33.33 -34.73 20.72
CA ALA A 245 33.24 -35.14 22.12
C ALA A 245 31.88 -34.77 22.74
N ALA A 246 31.40 -33.55 22.48
CA ALA A 246 30.07 -33.11 22.91
C ALA A 246 28.94 -33.94 22.27
N LEU A 247 29.07 -34.27 20.98
CA LEU A 247 28.13 -35.14 20.28
C LEU A 247 28.10 -36.54 20.89
N GLU A 248 29.26 -37.16 21.14
CA GLU A 248 29.32 -38.50 21.73
C GLU A 248 28.68 -38.52 23.12
N ALA A 249 29.03 -37.57 23.98
CA ALA A 249 28.48 -37.48 25.34
C ALA A 249 26.95 -37.37 25.34
N TYR A 250 26.37 -36.72 24.33
CA TYR A 250 24.92 -36.62 24.17
C TYR A 250 24.29 -37.90 23.62
N VAL A 251 24.87 -38.54 22.60
CA VAL A 251 24.27 -39.71 21.95
C VAL A 251 24.50 -41.01 22.68
N GLU A 252 25.55 -41.12 23.51
CA GLU A 252 25.87 -42.31 24.29
C GLU A 252 24.69 -42.82 25.14
N PRO A 253 24.02 -41.99 25.97
CA PRO A 253 22.90 -42.44 26.82
C PRO A 253 21.59 -42.71 26.04
N LEU A 254 21.50 -42.38 24.75
CA LEU A 254 20.26 -42.56 23.98
C LEU A 254 19.87 -44.05 23.83
N PRO A 255 18.60 -44.39 23.63
CA PRO A 255 18.18 -45.77 23.44
C PRO A 255 18.73 -46.39 22.13
N PRO A 256 18.71 -47.72 22.00
CA PRO A 256 19.23 -48.44 20.82
C PRO A 256 18.61 -48.04 19.47
N THR A 257 17.45 -47.38 19.47
CA THR A 257 16.82 -46.81 18.27
C THR A 257 17.72 -45.79 17.56
N PHE A 258 18.67 -45.19 18.27
CA PHE A 258 19.64 -44.22 17.73
C PHE A 258 21.01 -44.84 17.42
N ASN A 259 21.14 -46.17 17.36
CA ASN A 259 22.44 -46.84 17.11
C ASN A 259 23.11 -46.41 15.80
N SER A 260 22.34 -46.08 14.76
CA SER A 260 22.88 -45.53 13.50
C SER A 260 23.57 -44.19 13.72
N LEU A 261 22.95 -43.30 14.50
CA LEU A 261 23.51 -42.01 14.88
C LEU A 261 24.76 -42.18 15.77
N LYS A 262 24.70 -43.07 16.76
CA LYS A 262 25.87 -43.38 17.61
C LYS A 262 27.05 -43.88 16.78
N ALA A 263 26.80 -44.81 15.86
CA ALA A 263 27.83 -45.34 14.96
C ALA A 263 28.41 -44.24 14.06
N HIS A 264 27.59 -43.30 13.59
CA HIS A 264 28.03 -42.17 12.79
C HIS A 264 28.96 -41.22 13.55
N VAL A 265 28.62 -40.86 14.80
CA VAL A 265 29.47 -40.03 15.67
C VAL A 265 30.80 -40.74 15.97
N LEU A 266 30.75 -42.03 16.32
CA LEU A 266 31.93 -42.84 16.58
C LEU A 266 32.85 -42.95 15.36
N TYR A 267 32.27 -43.13 14.16
CA TYR A 267 33.03 -43.17 12.91
C TYR A 267 33.86 -41.89 12.73
N HIS A 268 33.25 -40.72 12.89
CA HIS A 268 33.96 -39.44 12.72
C HIS A 268 35.00 -39.18 13.81
N ARG A 269 34.81 -39.68 15.03
CA ARG A 269 35.84 -39.64 16.08
C ARG A 269 37.05 -40.51 15.74
N LEU A 270 36.81 -41.73 15.26
CA LEU A 270 37.89 -42.61 14.81
C LEU A 270 38.61 -42.06 13.57
N GLU A 271 37.89 -41.42 12.66
CA GLU A 271 38.46 -40.76 11.49
C GLU A 271 39.40 -39.61 11.90
N LEU A 272 38.99 -38.78 12.88
CA LEU A 272 39.82 -37.69 13.38
C LEU A 272 41.12 -38.19 14.01
N GLY A 273 41.06 -39.26 14.83
CA GLY A 273 42.24 -39.84 15.45
C GLY A 273 43.21 -40.56 14.50
N ARG A 274 42.84 -40.72 13.21
CA ARG A 274 43.73 -41.26 12.17
C ARG A 274 44.53 -40.18 11.44
N ARG A 275 44.11 -38.92 11.52
CA ARG A 275 44.79 -37.77 10.90
C ARG A 275 45.93 -37.29 11.79
#